data_AF-A0A838RM68-F1
#
_entry.id   AF-A0A838RM68-F1
#
_cell.length_a   1.000
_cell.length_b   1.000
_cell.length_c   1.000
_cell.angle_alpha   90.00
_cell.angle_beta   90.00
_cell.angle_gamma   90.00
#
_symmetry.space_group_name_H-M   'P 1'
#
loop_
_entity.id
_entity.type
_entity.pdbx_description
1 polymer ?
#
loop_
_entity_poly.entity_id
_entity_poly.type
_entity_poly.pdbx_seq_one_letter_code
_entity_poly.pdbx_strand_id
1 'polypeptide(L)' 'MAEQMMPMQARLIHVRFDGKSWDIALTNVDVGEGSNDHEVRQALARYLDVPAGKLAPYVVERHANGNITVRPEAVFG' A
#
# COMPACT_ATOMS: atom_id res chain seq x y z
N MET A 1 -33.42 -9.59 -2.38
CA MET A 1 -32.89 -8.65 -1.37
C MET A 1 -31.39 -8.61 -1.59
N ALA A 2 -30.89 -7.92 -2.63
CA ALA A 2 -30.68 -6.47 -2.70
C ALA A 2 -29.74 -5.96 -1.60
N GLU A 3 -28.44 -6.14 -1.83
CA GLU A 3 -27.38 -5.17 -1.50
C GLU A 3 -26.18 -5.52 -2.38
N GLN A 4 -26.27 -5.16 -3.66
CA GLN A 4 -25.07 -4.87 -4.43
C GLN A 4 -24.47 -3.62 -3.79
N MET A 5 -23.67 -3.84 -2.75
CA MET A 5 -22.61 -2.95 -2.31
C MET A 5 -21.80 -2.58 -3.56
N MET A 6 -22.10 -1.42 -4.13
CA MET A 6 -21.22 -0.76 -5.09
C MET A 6 -19.84 -0.73 -4.44
N PRO A 7 -18.75 -1.12 -5.11
CA PRO A 7 -17.43 -0.91 -4.53
C PRO A 7 -17.28 0.60 -4.35
N MET A 8 -17.43 1.09 -3.11
CA MET A 8 -16.97 2.42 -2.69
C MET A 8 -15.54 2.49 -3.20
N GLN A 9 -15.30 3.29 -4.25
CA GLN A 9 -14.09 3.27 -5.08
C GLN A 9 -12.91 2.66 -4.33
N ALA A 10 -12.69 1.35 -4.55
CA ALA A 10 -11.82 0.57 -3.69
C ALA A 10 -10.41 1.11 -3.92
N ARG A 11 -9.95 1.98 -3.02
CA ARG A 11 -8.61 2.54 -3.09
C ARG A 11 -7.63 1.40 -2.95
N LEU A 12 -6.68 1.33 -3.87
CA LEU A 12 -5.68 0.27 -3.91
C LEU A 12 -4.31 0.80 -3.56
N ILE A 13 -3.55 -0.03 -2.86
CA ILE A 13 -2.13 0.11 -2.65
C ILE A 13 -1.42 -0.89 -3.55
N HIS A 14 -0.74 -0.37 -4.57
CA HIS A 14 0.11 -1.14 -5.45
C HIS A 14 1.49 -1.24 -4.83
N VAL A 15 1.85 -2.39 -4.28
CA VAL A 15 3.18 -2.63 -3.70
C VAL A 15 4.00 -3.52 -4.62
N ARG A 16 5.20 -3.06 -4.99
CA ARG A 16 6.19 -3.87 -5.70
C ARG A 16 7.28 -4.28 -4.73
N PHE A 17 7.33 -5.54 -4.32
CA PHE A 17 8.29 -6.06 -3.35
C PHE A 17 8.94 -7.36 -3.88
N ASP A 18 10.27 -7.47 -3.77
CA ASP A 18 11.03 -8.66 -4.17
C ASP A 18 10.74 -9.15 -5.62
N GLY A 19 10.54 -8.21 -6.55
CA GLY A 19 10.23 -8.52 -7.95
C GLY A 19 8.79 -8.95 -8.23
N LYS A 20 7.92 -8.97 -7.20
CA LYS A 20 6.48 -9.24 -7.32
C LYS A 20 5.70 -7.95 -7.08
N SER A 21 4.53 -7.86 -7.69
CA SER A 21 3.59 -6.76 -7.50
C SER A 21 2.31 -7.29 -6.86
N TRP A 22 1.77 -6.56 -5.89
CA TRP A 22 0.48 -6.84 -5.28
C TRP A 22 -0.38 -5.59 -5.30
N ASP A 23 -1.64 -5.78 -5.67
CA ASP A 23 -2.69 -4.78 -5.57
C ASP A 23 -3.56 -5.13 -4.36
N ILE A 24 -3.40 -4.37 -3.27
CA ILE A 24 -4.08 -4.63 -2.00
C ILE A 24 -5.10 -3.52 -1.77
N ALA A 25 -6.30 -3.84 -1.30
CA ALA A 25 -7.26 -2.81 -0.91
C ALA A 25 -6.76 -2.07 0.34
N LEU A 26 -6.85 -0.74 0.35
CA LEU A 26 -6.47 0.08 1.53
C LEU A 26 -7.21 -0.37 2.80
N THR A 27 -8.45 -0.85 2.65
CA THR A 27 -9.27 -1.42 3.73
C THR A 27 -8.68 -2.69 4.34
N ASN A 28 -7.87 -3.45 3.60
CA ASN A 28 -7.23 -4.67 4.10
C ASN A 28 -5.98 -4.37 4.92
N VAL A 29 -5.36 -3.21 4.71
CA VAL A 29 -4.13 -2.80 5.39
C VAL A 29 -4.36 -1.73 6.46
N ASP A 30 -5.62 -1.40 6.77
CA ASP A 30 -5.97 -0.33 7.74
C ASP A 30 -5.25 1.00 7.45
N VAL A 31 -5.05 1.30 6.16
CA VAL A 31 -4.40 2.53 5.70
C VAL A 31 -5.46 3.50 5.20
N GLY A 32 -5.49 4.70 5.78
CA GLY A 32 -6.35 5.80 5.38
C GLY A 32 -5.58 6.98 4.80
N GLU A 33 -6.31 8.00 4.34
CA GLU A 33 -5.71 9.24 3.81
C GLU A 33 -4.85 9.98 4.83
N GLY A 34 -5.20 9.87 6.12
CA GLY A 34 -4.46 10.46 7.24
C GLY A 34 -3.24 9.65 7.70
N SER A 35 -3.09 8.40 7.25
CA SER A 35 -1.93 7.57 7.61
C SER A 35 -0.68 8.19 7.02
N ASN A 36 0.41 8.29 7.78
CA ASN A 36 1.71 8.75 7.29
C ASN A 36 2.47 7.62 6.58
N ASP A 37 3.56 7.95 5.87
CA ASP A 37 4.29 6.95 5.07
C ASP A 37 4.95 5.86 5.92
N HIS A 38 5.26 6.15 7.19
CA HIS A 38 5.77 5.14 8.11
C HIS A 38 4.67 4.15 8.50
N GLU A 39 3.46 4.63 8.79
CA GLU A 39 2.28 3.79 9.07
C GLU A 39 1.92 2.92 7.86
N VAL A 40 1.95 3.47 6.65
CA VAL A 40 1.73 2.71 5.41
C VAL A 40 2.72 1.56 5.29
N ARG A 41 4.02 1.83 5.54
CA ARG A 41 5.07 0.79 5.49
C ARG A 41 4.90 -0.26 6.57
N GLN A 42 4.54 0.13 7.80
CA GLN A 42 4.27 -0.79 8.90
C GLN A 42 3.07 -1.70 8.60
N ALA A 43 1.99 -1.13 8.07
CA ALA A 43 0.80 -1.86 7.67
C ALA A 43 1.09 -2.88 6.56
N LEU A 44 1.83 -2.47 5.52
CA LEU A 44 2.27 -3.36 4.45
C LEU A 44 3.22 -4.45 4.97
N ALA A 45 4.14 -4.12 5.87
CA ALA A 45 5.06 -5.09 6.47
C ALA A 45 4.29 -6.20 7.20
N ARG A 46 3.27 -5.80 7.99
CA ARG A 46 2.38 -6.73 8.69
C ARG A 46 1.54 -7.58 7.73
N TYR A 47 1.03 -6.98 6.66
CA TYR A 47 0.22 -7.70 5.66
C TYR A 47 1.03 -8.70 4.84
N LEU A 48 2.26 -8.33 4.46
CA LEU A 48 3.18 -9.17 3.70
C LEU A 48 3.95 -10.18 4.58
N ASP A 49 3.77 -10.12 5.90
CA ASP A 49 4.50 -10.92 6.90
C ASP A 49 6.03 -10.77 6.75
N VAL A 50 6.49 -9.52 6.60
CA VAL A 50 7.92 -9.18 6.47
C VAL A 50 8.36 -8.16 7.51
N PRO A 51 9.66 -8.11 7.88
CA PRO A 51 10.17 -7.07 8.75
C PRO A 51 9.98 -5.68 8.13
N ALA A 52 9.46 -4.71 8.91
CA ALA A 52 9.25 -3.33 8.45
C ALA A 52 10.53 -2.66 7.92
N GLY A 53 11.70 -3.08 8.41
CA GLY A 53 13.00 -2.63 7.91
C GLY A 53 13.24 -2.96 6.43
N LYS A 54 12.59 -4.00 5.87
CA LYS A 54 12.66 -4.29 4.43
C LYS A 54 11.91 -3.27 3.57
N LEU A 55 10.89 -2.62 4.12
CA LEU A 55 10.15 -1.54 3.46
C LEU A 55 10.70 -0.15 3.81
N ALA A 56 11.73 -0.04 4.65
CA ALA A 56 12.37 1.23 4.97
C ALA A 56 12.86 2.00 3.73
N PRO A 57 13.55 1.38 2.74
CA PRO A 57 13.99 2.05 1.52
C PRO A 57 12.89 2.12 0.45
N TYR A 58 11.61 1.95 0.80
CA TYR A 58 10.51 2.00 -0.16
C TYR A 58 9.86 3.39 -0.12
N VAL A 59 9.60 3.92 -1.30
CA VAL A 59 8.93 5.21 -1.50
C VAL A 59 7.43 4.96 -1.58
N VAL A 60 6.67 5.77 -0.82
CA VAL A 60 5.20 5.77 -0.83
C VAL A 60 4.73 6.96 -1.65
N GLU A 61 4.16 6.68 -2.81
CA GLU A 61 3.58 7.69 -3.71
C GLU A 61 2.06 7.69 -3.58
N ARG A 62 1.50 8.85 -3.26
CA ARG A 62 0.05 9.03 -3.13
C ARG A 62 -0.49 9.69 -4.38
N HIS A 63 -1.49 9.09 -4.99
CA HIS A 63 -2.12 9.59 -6.19
C HIS A 63 -3.36 10.42 -5.85
N ALA A 64 -3.69 11.40 -6.70
CA ALA A 64 -4.87 12.25 -6.52
C ALA A 64 -6.21 11.50 -6.55
N ASN A 65 -6.21 10.27 -7.09
CA ASN A 65 -7.37 9.37 -7.07
C ASN A 65 -7.51 8.58 -5.75
N GLY A 66 -6.61 8.77 -4.78
CA GLY A 66 -6.61 8.07 -3.50
C GLY A 66 -5.89 6.71 -3.50
N ASN A 67 -5.33 6.28 -4.64
CA ASN A 67 -4.48 5.10 -4.69
C ASN A 67 -3.07 5.41 -4.16
N ILE A 68 -2.40 4.37 -3.71
CA ILE A 68 -1.04 4.46 -3.18
C ILE A 68 -0.15 3.53 -4.01
N THR A 69 1.06 3.96 -4.34
CA THR A 69 2.08 3.11 -4.96
C THR A 69 3.27 3.02 -4.03
N VAL A 70 3.72 1.81 -3.76
CA VAL A 70 4.87 1.53 -2.91
C VAL A 70 5.88 0.76 -3.73
N ARG A 71 7.02 1.40 -4.00
CA ARG A 71 8.09 0.83 -4.81
C ARG A 71 9.43 0.98 -4.09
N PRO A 72 10.39 0.08 -4.30
CA PRO A 72 11.74 0.28 -3.81
C PRO A 72 12.30 1.59 -4.38
N GLU A 73 12.93 2.38 -3.53
CA GLU A 73 13.73 3.51 -3.95
C GLU A 73 14.82 3.00 -4.88
N ALA A 74 14.89 3.56 -6.09
CA ALA A 74 15.96 3.24 -7.01
C ALA A 74 17.26 3.88 -6.49
N VAL A 75 18.00 3.14 -5.68
CA VAL A 75 19.39 3.45 -5.38
C VAL A 75 20.22 3.19 -6.63
N PHE A 76 20.31 4.21 -7.49
CA PHE A 76 21.36 4.27 -8.50
C PHE A 76 22.68 4.52 -7.77
N GLY A 77 23.49 3.48 -7.67
CA GLY A 77 24.91 3.56 -7.31
C GLY A 77 25.78 3.63 -8.56
#